data_AF-A0A5D4H7W6-F1
#
_entry.id   AF-A0A5D4H7W6-F1
#
_cell.length_a   1.000
_cell.length_b   1.000
_cell.length_c   1.000
_cell.angle_alpha   90.00
_cell.angle_beta   90.00
_cell.angle_gamma   90.00
#
_symmetry.space_group_name_H-M   'P 1'
#
loop_
_entity.id
_entity.type
_entity.pdbx_description
1 polymer ?
#
loop_
_entity_poly.entity_id
_entity_poly.type
_entity_poly.pdbx_seq_one_letter_code
_entity_poly.pdbx_strand_id
1 'polypeptide(L)'
;MVKVEFKLNGRSVRPNDIANQLEKAMLKQVRDGITKKLRTVRDPETGEAPTVKVVGRSLDNLSFEVVGSPALVEEVKRRLR
;
A
#
# COMPACT_ATOMS: atom_id res chain seq x y z
N MET A 1 -12.00 4.15 2.14
CA MET A 1 -11.06 3.28 2.86
C MET A 1 -9.85 3.10 1.96
N VAL A 2 -8.62 3.29 2.45
CA VAL A 2 -7.41 3.17 1.61
C VAL A 2 -7.24 1.71 1.22
N LYS A 3 -7.14 1.42 -0.08
CA LYS A 3 -6.99 0.05 -0.58
C LYS A 3 -5.50 -0.26 -0.69
N VAL A 4 -5.03 -1.31 -0.01
CA VAL A 4 -3.64 -1.77 -0.07
C VAL A 4 -3.62 -3.18 -0.62
N GLU A 5 -2.93 -3.37 -1.75
CA GLU A 5 -2.80 -4.67 -2.42
C GLU A 5 -1.33 -5.10 -2.38
N PHE A 6 -1.05 -6.35 -2.02
CA PHE A 6 0.31 -6.88 -2.03
C PHE A 6 0.47 -7.85 -3.20
N LYS A 7 1.56 -7.67 -3.97
CA LYS A 7 2.00 -8.60 -5.01
C LYS A 7 3.40 -9.09 -4.67
N LEU A 8 3.51 -10.35 -4.27
CA LEU A 8 4.79 -11.01 -4.05
C LEU A 8 5.04 -12.00 -5.18
N ASN A 9 6.22 -11.91 -5.79
CA ASN A 9 6.64 -12.77 -6.90
C ASN A 9 5.60 -12.81 -8.06
N GLY A 10 5.03 -11.65 -8.38
CA GLY A 10 3.98 -11.51 -9.41
C GLY A 10 2.59 -12.00 -9.01
N ARG A 11 2.43 -12.64 -7.84
CA ARG A 11 1.15 -13.14 -7.34
C ARG A 11 0.57 -12.20 -6.29
N SER A 12 -0.74 -11.94 -6.39
CA SER A 12 -1.44 -11.20 -5.34
C SER A 12 -1.50 -12.05 -4.07
N VAL A 13 -1.00 -11.51 -2.97
CA VAL A 13 -0.99 -12.16 -1.66
C VAL A 13 -1.70 -11.29 -0.66
N ARG A 14 -2.33 -11.89 0.34
CA ARG A 14 -2.85 -11.17 1.51
C ARG A 14 -1.97 -11.52 2.71
N PRO A 15 -1.90 -10.64 3.73
CA PRO A 15 -1.19 -10.97 4.96
C PRO A 15 -1.68 -12.27 5.61
N ASN A 16 -2.93 -12.68 5.37
CA ASN A 16 -3.46 -13.92 5.92
C ASN A 16 -3.00 -15.18 5.16
N ASP A 17 -2.50 -15.03 3.94
CA ASP A 17 -1.98 -16.13 3.11
C ASP A 17 -0.51 -16.45 3.44
N ILE A 18 0.14 -15.61 4.24
CA ILE A 18 1.54 -15.76 4.65
C ILE A 18 1.60 -16.71 5.85
N ALA A 19 2.26 -17.86 5.67
CA ALA A 19 2.42 -18.87 6.72
C ALA A 19 3.32 -18.39 7.87
N ASN A 20 4.39 -17.67 7.54
CA ASN A 20 5.35 -17.15 8.50
C ASN A 20 4.75 -15.97 9.29
N GLN A 21 4.72 -16.10 10.62
CA GLN A 21 4.12 -15.09 11.50
C GLN A 21 4.88 -13.77 11.49
N LEU A 22 6.21 -13.79 11.35
CA LEU A 22 7.04 -12.59 11.31
C LEU A 22 6.75 -11.77 10.05
N GLU A 23 6.76 -12.46 8.90
CA GLU A 23 6.46 -11.87 7.59
C GLU A 23 5.03 -11.29 7.55
N LYS A 24 4.06 -12.02 8.11
CA LYS A 24 2.68 -11.57 8.27
C LYS A 24 2.58 -10.30 9.11
N ALA A 25 3.32 -10.24 10.23
CA ALA A 25 3.35 -9.07 11.09
C ALA A 25 3.93 -7.85 10.37
N MET A 26 5.04 -8.03 9.63
CA MET A 26 5.63 -6.97 8.82
C MET A 26 4.66 -6.43 7.75
N LEU A 27 4.01 -7.30 6.98
CA LEU A 27 3.03 -6.88 5.96
C LEU A 27 1.85 -6.13 6.57
N LYS A 28 1.34 -6.59 7.72
CA LYS A 28 0.31 -5.86 8.47
C LYS A 28 0.82 -4.49 8.90
N GLN A 29 2.03 -4.39 9.45
CA GLN A 29 2.61 -3.13 9.88
C GLN A 29 2.77 -2.14 8.72
N VAL A 30 3.24 -2.61 7.56
CA VAL A 30 3.33 -1.80 6.33
C VAL A 30 1.95 -1.32 5.90
N ARG A 31 0.97 -2.23 5.81
CA ARG A 31 -0.41 -1.89 5.46
C ARG A 31 -0.99 -0.83 6.40
N ASP A 32 -0.85 -1.04 7.69
CA ASP A 32 -1.43 -0.20 8.72
C ASP A 32 -0.73 1.16 8.75
N GLY A 33 0.59 1.20 8.51
CA GLY A 33 1.36 2.43 8.35
C GLY A 33 0.93 3.27 7.14
N ILE A 34 0.80 2.63 5.97
CA ILE A 34 0.27 3.27 4.75
C ILE A 34 -1.15 3.77 5.00
N THR A 35 -2.01 2.91 5.55
CA THR A 35 -3.42 3.24 5.81
C THR A 35 -3.51 4.43 6.76
N LYS A 36 -2.72 4.47 7.83
CA LYS A 36 -2.71 5.57 8.80
C LYS A 36 -2.23 6.89 8.18
N LYS A 37 -1.15 6.87 7.39
CA LYS A 37 -0.61 8.06 6.71
C LYS A 37 -1.57 8.59 5.63
N LEU A 38 -2.23 7.69 4.92
CA LEU A 38 -3.08 8.01 3.77
C LEU A 38 -4.57 8.10 4.11
N ARG A 39 -5.00 7.82 5.36
CA ARG A 39 -6.42 7.83 5.73
C ARG A 39 -7.13 9.17 5.45
N THR A 40 -6.38 10.26 5.51
CA THR A 40 -6.89 11.61 5.28
C THR A 40 -6.61 12.11 3.86
N VAL A 41 -5.88 11.34 3.04
CA VAL A 41 -5.64 11.68 1.64
C VAL A 41 -6.87 11.25 0.85
N ARG A 42 -7.47 12.22 0.18
CA ARG A 42 -8.68 12.08 -0.63
C ARG A 42 -8.43 12.78 -1.95
N ASP A 43 -8.99 12.22 -3.00
CA ASP A 43 -9.04 12.91 -4.29
C ASP A 43 -9.88 14.19 -4.15
N PRO A 44 -9.39 15.36 -4.57
CA PRO A 44 -10.16 16.60 -4.49
C PRO A 44 -11.32 16.65 -5.49
N GLU A 45 -11.27 15.89 -6.58
CA GLU A 45 -12.30 15.87 -7.62
C GLU A 45 -13.33 14.77 -7.37
N THR A 46 -12.89 13.56 -7.03
CA THR A 46 -13.77 12.39 -6.87
C THR A 46 -14.05 12.00 -5.42
N GLY A 47 -13.27 12.51 -4.46
CA GLY A 47 -13.36 12.11 -3.05
C GLY A 47 -12.85 10.69 -2.76
N GLU A 48 -12.31 10.00 -3.77
CA GLU A 48 -11.84 8.63 -3.66
C GLU A 48 -10.55 8.53 -2.84
N ALA A 49 -10.30 7.34 -2.28
CA ALA A 49 -9.08 7.07 -1.53
C ALA A 49 -8.02 6.48 -2.46
N PRO A 50 -6.72 6.72 -2.20
CA PRO A 50 -5.64 6.07 -2.95
C PRO A 50 -5.77 4.55 -2.92
N THR A 51 -5.37 3.92 -4.02
CA THR A 51 -5.00 2.50 -4.04
C THR A 51 -3.48 2.39 -4.05
N VAL A 52 -2.90 1.68 -3.09
CA VAL A 52 -1.46 1.43 -3.03
C VAL A 52 -1.20 -0.05 -3.29
N LYS A 53 -0.42 -0.33 -4.33
CA LYS A 53 0.09 -1.66 -4.66
C LYS A 53 1.51 -1.77 -4.15
N VAL A 54 1.76 -2.77 -3.31
CA VAL A 54 3.07 -3.09 -2.77
C VAL A 54 3.57 -4.31 -3.55
N VAL A 55 4.57 -4.13 -4.40
CA VAL A 55 5.06 -5.15 -5.33
C VAL A 55 6.49 -5.50 -5.00
N GLY A 56 6.82 -6.79 -4.88
CA GLY A 56 8.18 -7.21 -4.57
C GLY A 56 8.44 -8.67 -4.87
N ARG A 57 9.71 -9.07 -4.92
CA ARG A 57 10.07 -10.50 -4.97
C ARG A 57 10.05 -11.12 -3.57
N SER A 58 10.34 -10.31 -2.55
CA SER A 58 10.44 -10.66 -1.14
C SER A 58 10.18 -9.41 -0.29
N LEU A 59 9.97 -9.56 1.02
CA LEU A 59 9.70 -8.44 1.94
C LEU A 59 10.86 -7.45 2.05
N ASP A 60 12.07 -7.90 1.76
CA ASP A 60 13.27 -7.08 1.76
C ASP A 60 13.38 -6.20 0.50
N ASN A 61 12.59 -6.50 -0.53
CA ASN A 61 12.60 -5.81 -1.81
C ASN A 61 11.17 -5.48 -2.24
N LEU A 62 10.57 -4.54 -1.51
CA LEU A 62 9.23 -4.02 -1.75
C LEU A 62 9.31 -2.66 -2.45
N SER A 63 8.56 -2.55 -3.53
CA SER A 63 8.28 -1.31 -4.26
C SER A 63 6.84 -0.89 -4.03
N PHE A 64 6.60 0.41 -3.97
CA PHE A 64 5.27 0.98 -3.78
C PHE A 64 4.81 1.64 -5.08
N GLU A 65 3.74 1.11 -5.65
CA GLU A 65 3.03 1.69 -6.79
C GLU A 65 1.73 2.32 -6.29
N VAL A 66 1.53 3.60 -6.57
CA VAL A 66 0.31 4.31 -6.19
C VAL A 66 -0.58 4.43 -7.42
N VAL A 67 -1.81 3.97 -7.29
CA VAL A 67 -2.83 4.04 -8.33
C VAL A 67 -3.92 5.02 -7.88
N GLY A 68 -4.14 6.03 -8.72
CA GLY A 68 -5.11 7.09 -8.51
C GLY A 68 -4.85 8.26 -9.46
N SER A 69 -5.57 9.35 -9.29
CA SER A 69 -5.37 10.58 -10.05
C SER A 69 -3.96 11.15 -9.85
N PRO A 70 -3.40 11.89 -10.81
CA PRO A 70 -2.05 12.47 -10.71
C PRO A 70 -1.85 13.32 -9.44
N ALA A 71 -2.85 14.14 -9.10
CA ALA A 71 -2.84 14.97 -7.89
C ALA A 71 -2.75 14.13 -6.61
N LEU A 72 -3.41 12.98 -6.61
CA LEU A 72 -3.43 12.05 -5.47
C LEU A 72 -2.09 11.34 -5.33
N VAL A 73 -1.49 10.89 -6.44
CA VAL A 73 -0.15 10.28 -6.44
C VAL A 73 0.90 11.25 -5.91
N GLU A 74 0.84 12.52 -6.31
CA GLU A 74 1.71 13.57 -5.81
C GLU A 74 1.57 13.78 -4.29
N GLU A 75 0.33 13.86 -3.79
CA GLU A 75 0.05 14.03 -2.36
C GLU A 75 0.53 12.82 -1.54
N VAL A 76 0.32 11.61 -2.06
CA VAL A 76 0.82 10.37 -1.45
C VAL A 76 2.36 10.38 -1.39
N LYS A 77 3.03 10.77 -2.48
CA LYS A 77 4.50 10.89 -2.51
C LYS A 77 5.02 11.91 -1.49
N ARG A 78 4.35 13.06 -1.33
CA ARG A 78 4.73 14.08 -0.34
C ARG A 78 4.64 13.57 1.10
N ARG A 79 3.66 12.73 1.42
CA ARG A 79 3.45 12.18 2.77
C ARG A 79 4.26 10.93 3.10
N LEU A 80 4.70 10.20 2.07
CA LEU A 80 5.53 9.00 2.23
C LEU A 80 7.03 9.32 2.28
N ARG A 81 7.44 10.52 1.84
CA ARG A 81 8.77 11.08 2.09
C ARG A 81 9.04 11.26 3.58
#